data_AF-A0A7Y5D600-F1
#
_entry.id   AF-A0A7Y5D600-F1
#
_cell.length_a   1.000
_cell.length_b   1.000
_cell.length_c   1.000
_cell.angle_alpha   90.00
_cell.angle_beta   90.00
_cell.angle_gamma   90.00
#
_symmetry.space_group_name_H-M   'P 1'
#
loop_
_entity.id
_entity.type
_entity.pdbx_description
1 polymer ?
#
loop_
_entity_poly.entity_id
_entity_poly.type
_entity_poly.pdbx_seq_one_letter_code
_entity_poly.pdbx_strand_id
1 'polypeptide(L)'
;MNRPDPQILQRAPAQAAAVKNAEIIEQLGRRYDAGFVTDIESDTLPPGLSEEVVRFLSAKKNEPEWMTEWRLAAYRHWLTMTPPHWAKLDIAPIDFQSISYYSAPKAKYASLDEVPQELLDTYDKLGVPLHERARLAGVAVDAVFDSVSVGTTFRKELAEKGVIFCSISEALHDYPELVRQYLGSVVPAGDNYFAALNAAVFSDGSFVFIPKGVRCPMELSTYFRINAINTGQFERTLIIAEEKSYVSYLEGCTAPMRDENQLHAAVVELVVLDDAEIKYSTVQNWYPGDENGVGGIYNFVTKRGECRGARSKISWTQVETGSAITWKYPSCVLLGDDSSGEFHSVALTHHRQQADTGTKMIHIGKRTKSKIVSKGISAGRGQNSYRGLVKVERGADGARNHTQCDSLLIGKRCGAHTFPYIEVKNPSATVEHEATTSKISDDQLFYCRSRGISEENAVSLIVDGFCKTVFRELPMEFAVEAKKLLEVSLEGSVG
;
A
#
# COMPACT_ATOMS: atom_id res chain seq x y z
N MET A 1 -39.93 -67.70 -17.34
CA MET A 1 -41.16 -67.09 -17.91
C MET A 1 -41.25 -65.65 -17.42
N ASN A 2 -41.44 -64.72 -18.37
CA ASN A 2 -41.99 -63.36 -18.28
C ASN A 2 -41.28 -62.26 -17.45
N ARG A 3 -40.87 -61.21 -18.19
CA ARG A 3 -40.69 -59.82 -17.73
C ARG A 3 -42.04 -59.22 -17.29
N PRO A 4 -42.05 -58.15 -16.46
CA PRO A 4 -42.04 -56.74 -16.94
C PRO A 4 -41.10 -55.85 -16.09
N ASP A 5 -40.84 -54.54 -16.25
CA ASP A 5 -40.80 -53.53 -17.32
C ASP A 5 -40.18 -52.27 -16.61
N PRO A 6 -39.25 -51.48 -17.20
CA PRO A 6 -38.52 -50.45 -16.44
C PRO A 6 -39.06 -49.04 -16.71
N GLN A 7 -39.69 -48.43 -15.71
CA GLN A 7 -39.93 -46.98 -15.55
C GLN A 7 -40.40 -46.81 -14.09
N ILE A 8 -39.79 -46.00 -13.23
CA ILE A 8 -39.84 -44.54 -13.19
C ILE A 8 -38.65 -44.07 -12.34
N LEU A 9 -37.73 -43.30 -12.93
CA LEU A 9 -36.96 -42.28 -12.23
C LEU A 9 -36.88 -41.10 -13.18
N GLN A 10 -37.80 -40.16 -12.97
CA GLN A 10 -37.90 -38.90 -13.69
C GLN A 10 -36.55 -38.19 -13.70
N ARG A 11 -36.01 -37.98 -14.90
CA ARG A 11 -34.98 -36.97 -15.16
C ARG A 11 -35.66 -35.60 -15.19
N ALA A 12 -35.22 -34.70 -14.31
CA ALA A 12 -35.36 -33.25 -14.41
C ALA A 12 -34.15 -32.59 -13.71
N PRO A 13 -33.63 -31.47 -14.19
CA PRO A 13 -32.97 -31.39 -15.49
C PRO A 13 -31.49 -30.96 -15.34
N ALA A 14 -30.61 -31.55 -16.14
CA ALA A 14 -29.22 -31.15 -16.34
C ALA A 14 -29.05 -29.71 -16.92
N GLN A 15 -30.16 -29.01 -17.16
CA GLN A 15 -30.18 -27.64 -17.67
C GLN A 15 -29.90 -26.60 -16.56
N ALA A 16 -30.24 -26.86 -15.29
CA ALA A 16 -30.01 -25.91 -14.19
C ALA A 16 -28.53 -25.85 -13.75
N ALA A 17 -27.77 -26.94 -13.93
CA ALA A 17 -26.34 -26.98 -13.64
C ALA A 17 -25.47 -26.43 -14.79
N ALA A 18 -25.94 -26.53 -16.03
CA ALA A 18 -25.26 -25.95 -17.19
C ALA A 18 -25.34 -24.41 -17.21
N VAL A 19 -26.44 -23.83 -16.73
CA VAL A 19 -26.60 -22.35 -16.64
C VAL A 19 -25.72 -21.76 -15.53
N LYS A 20 -25.56 -22.43 -14.39
CA LYS A 20 -24.63 -21.99 -13.32
C LYS A 20 -23.15 -22.03 -13.71
N ASN A 21 -22.78 -22.94 -14.62
CA ASN A 21 -21.41 -22.99 -15.13
C ASN A 21 -21.20 -22.01 -16.29
N ALA A 22 -22.24 -21.58 -17.01
CA ALA A 22 -22.10 -20.55 -18.04
C ALA A 22 -21.79 -19.17 -17.43
N GLU A 23 -22.43 -18.81 -16.31
CA GLU A 23 -22.13 -17.57 -15.57
C GLU A 23 -20.72 -17.59 -14.94
N ILE A 24 -20.25 -18.76 -14.48
CA ILE A 24 -18.88 -18.93 -14.00
C ILE A 24 -17.90 -18.93 -15.18
N ILE A 25 -18.22 -19.51 -16.34
CA ILE A 25 -17.38 -19.49 -17.54
C ILE A 25 -17.31 -18.09 -18.18
N GLU A 26 -18.36 -17.29 -18.04
CA GLU A 26 -18.36 -15.86 -18.38
C GLU A 26 -17.55 -15.05 -17.36
N GLN A 27 -17.44 -15.51 -16.11
CA GLN A 27 -16.47 -15.00 -15.12
C GLN A 27 -15.04 -15.49 -15.35
N LEU A 28 -14.84 -16.69 -15.90
CA LEU A 28 -13.53 -17.33 -16.15
C LEU A 28 -12.73 -16.68 -17.29
N GLY A 29 -13.31 -15.69 -17.99
CA GLY A 29 -12.61 -14.81 -18.94
C GLY A 29 -12.35 -13.39 -18.41
N ARG A 30 -12.59 -13.13 -17.12
CA ARG A 30 -12.53 -11.77 -16.58
C ARG A 30 -11.11 -11.24 -16.46
N ARG A 31 -10.81 -10.33 -17.38
CA ARG A 31 -9.93 -9.18 -17.22
C ARG A 31 -10.11 -8.55 -15.83
N TYR A 32 -9.01 -8.10 -15.20
CA TYR A 32 -8.98 -7.40 -13.90
C TYR A 32 -10.28 -6.60 -13.63
N ASP A 33 -11.10 -7.10 -12.69
CA ASP A 33 -12.50 -6.66 -12.48
C ASP A 33 -12.62 -5.22 -11.96
N ALA A 34 -11.57 -4.68 -11.33
CA ALA A 34 -11.48 -3.28 -10.90
C ALA A 34 -11.00 -2.33 -12.02
N GLY A 35 -10.90 -2.83 -13.26
CA GLY A 35 -10.27 -2.17 -14.39
C GLY A 35 -11.05 -1.06 -15.07
N PHE A 36 -12.25 -0.76 -14.58
CA PHE A 36 -13.20 0.14 -15.23
C PHE A 36 -12.83 1.61 -15.04
N VAL A 37 -13.08 2.41 -16.08
CA VAL A 37 -12.85 3.86 -16.09
C VAL A 37 -14.16 4.56 -15.78
N THR A 38 -14.11 5.59 -14.94
CA THR A 38 -15.25 6.49 -14.70
C THR A 38 -15.04 7.76 -15.52
N ASP A 39 -15.94 8.08 -16.45
CA ASP A 39 -15.85 9.32 -17.25
C ASP A 39 -16.26 10.52 -16.39
N ILE A 40 -15.28 11.28 -15.91
CA ILE A 40 -15.49 12.50 -15.13
C ILE A 40 -14.74 13.64 -15.81
N GLU A 41 -15.46 14.73 -16.12
CA GLU A 41 -14.80 15.94 -16.61
C GLU A 41 -13.79 16.45 -15.58
N SER A 42 -12.53 16.54 -16.00
CA SER A 42 -11.41 16.94 -15.15
C SER A 42 -10.70 18.17 -15.70
N ASP A 43 -10.17 18.99 -14.80
CA ASP A 43 -9.22 20.07 -15.09
C ASP A 43 -7.80 19.49 -14.99
N THR A 44 -7.21 19.19 -16.14
CA THR A 44 -5.91 18.50 -16.26
C THR A 44 -4.87 19.42 -16.87
N LEU A 45 -3.71 19.53 -16.23
CA LEU A 45 -2.56 20.28 -16.75
C LEU A 45 -1.96 19.53 -17.96
N PRO A 46 -1.53 20.21 -19.03
CA PRO A 46 -0.79 19.56 -20.11
C PRO A 46 0.45 18.82 -19.59
N PRO A 47 0.88 17.73 -20.25
CA PRO A 47 2.10 17.02 -19.89
C PRO A 47 3.34 17.92 -19.87
N GLY A 48 4.21 17.68 -18.89
CA GLY A 48 5.47 18.39 -18.75
C GLY A 48 5.83 18.68 -17.30
N LEU A 49 7.13 18.74 -17.03
CA LEU A 49 7.65 19.11 -15.72
C LEU A 49 8.63 20.28 -15.86
N SER A 50 8.28 21.41 -15.24
CA SER A 50 9.08 22.63 -15.22
C SER A 50 8.88 23.40 -13.90
N GLU A 51 9.69 24.43 -13.64
CA GLU A 51 9.45 25.34 -12.51
C GLU A 51 8.08 26.03 -12.61
N GLU A 52 7.57 26.29 -13.81
CA GLU A 52 6.26 26.89 -14.03
C GLU A 52 5.13 25.95 -13.58
N VAL A 53 5.26 24.65 -13.86
CA VAL A 53 4.32 23.62 -13.39
C VAL A 53 4.33 23.55 -11.86
N VAL A 54 5.51 23.55 -11.25
CA VAL A 54 5.64 23.54 -9.78
C VAL A 54 5.01 24.78 -9.15
N ARG A 55 5.23 25.97 -9.72
CA ARG A 55 4.59 27.22 -9.27
C ARG A 55 3.08 27.18 -9.47
N PHE A 56 2.61 26.63 -10.59
CA PHE A 56 1.20 26.46 -10.87
C PHE A 56 0.52 25.57 -9.82
N LEU A 57 1.13 24.42 -9.50
CA LEU A 57 0.62 23.50 -8.47
C LEU A 57 0.42 24.20 -7.13
N SER A 58 1.45 24.93 -6.68
CA SER A 58 1.40 25.70 -5.44
C SER A 58 0.32 26.79 -5.49
N ALA A 59 0.27 27.58 -6.56
CA ALA A 59 -0.69 28.67 -6.71
C ALA A 59 -2.14 28.16 -6.80
N LYS A 60 -2.39 27.07 -7.53
CA LYS A 60 -3.71 26.44 -7.67
C LYS A 60 -4.30 26.01 -6.33
N LYS A 61 -3.42 25.61 -5.40
CA LYS A 61 -3.75 25.16 -4.04
C LYS A 61 -3.67 26.26 -2.99
N ASN A 62 -3.28 27.48 -3.38
CA ASN A 62 -3.09 28.60 -2.47
C ASN A 62 -2.11 28.26 -1.31
N GLU A 63 -1.00 27.59 -1.63
CA GLU A 63 -0.01 27.20 -0.62
C GLU A 63 0.80 28.41 -0.11
N PRO A 64 1.30 28.38 1.14
CA PRO A 64 2.21 29.40 1.65
C PRO A 64 3.49 29.54 0.81
N GLU A 65 4.09 30.73 0.80
CA GLU A 65 5.31 31.03 0.02
C GLU A 65 6.47 30.08 0.34
N TRP A 66 6.66 29.74 1.62
CA TRP A 66 7.72 28.82 2.04
C TRP A 66 7.56 27.42 1.44
N MET A 67 6.33 26.97 1.20
CA MET A 67 6.03 25.67 0.59
C MET A 67 6.40 25.68 -0.89
N THR A 68 6.11 26.79 -1.58
CA THR A 68 6.52 27.00 -2.98
C THR A 68 8.03 26.92 -3.15
N GLU A 69 8.78 27.64 -2.30
CA GLU A 69 10.25 27.63 -2.35
C GLU A 69 10.82 26.25 -1.99
N TRP A 70 10.19 25.53 -1.05
CA TRP A 70 10.57 24.14 -0.73
C TRP A 70 10.41 23.20 -1.94
N ARG A 71 9.28 23.28 -2.65
CA ARG A 71 9.04 22.51 -3.88
C ARG A 71 10.04 22.84 -4.99
N LEU A 72 10.33 24.12 -5.20
CA LEU A 72 11.29 24.58 -6.22
C LEU A 72 12.72 24.13 -5.89
N ALA A 73 13.12 24.18 -4.62
CA ALA A 73 14.40 23.65 -4.18
C ALA A 73 14.50 22.14 -4.42
N ALA A 74 13.43 21.39 -4.12
CA ALA A 74 13.34 19.95 -4.41
C ALA A 74 13.48 19.66 -5.91
N TYR A 75 12.75 20.40 -6.76
CA TYR A 75 12.81 20.26 -8.22
C TYR A 75 14.22 20.53 -8.77
N ARG A 76 14.82 21.65 -8.37
CA ARG A 76 16.19 22.03 -8.80
C ARG A 76 17.22 20.98 -8.36
N HIS A 77 17.08 20.46 -7.15
CA HIS A 77 17.96 19.39 -6.68
C HIS A 77 17.75 18.10 -7.46
N TRP A 78 16.50 17.70 -7.71
CA TRP A 78 16.16 16.51 -8.48
C TRP A 78 16.80 16.50 -9.88
N LEU A 79 16.83 17.65 -10.57
CA LEU A 79 17.50 17.80 -11.88
C LEU A 79 19.01 17.46 -11.85
N THR A 80 19.64 17.55 -10.68
CA THR A 80 21.07 17.21 -10.48
C THR A 80 21.31 15.76 -10.10
N MET A 81 20.25 15.02 -9.76
CA MET A 81 20.36 13.64 -9.29
C MET A 81 20.45 12.65 -10.44
N THR A 82 21.17 11.55 -10.23
CA THR A 82 21.21 10.43 -11.17
C THR A 82 20.11 9.41 -10.83
N PRO A 83 19.32 8.94 -11.81
CA PRO A 83 18.35 7.87 -11.58
C PRO A 83 19.03 6.60 -11.04
N PRO A 84 18.45 5.91 -10.04
CA PRO A 84 19.08 4.75 -9.42
C PRO A 84 18.87 3.47 -10.25
N HIS A 85 19.93 2.70 -10.47
CA HIS A 85 19.92 1.44 -11.26
C HIS A 85 20.50 0.23 -10.50
N TRP A 86 20.62 0.32 -9.17
CA TRP A 86 21.27 -0.72 -8.37
C TRP A 86 20.36 -1.90 -8.02
N ALA A 87 19.04 -1.71 -8.04
CA ALA A 87 18.08 -2.76 -7.72
C ALA A 87 17.95 -3.74 -8.89
N LYS A 88 17.60 -4.99 -8.58
CA LYS A 88 17.36 -6.03 -9.59
C LYS A 88 15.97 -5.85 -10.21
N LEU A 89 15.76 -4.72 -10.86
CA LEU A 89 14.51 -4.31 -11.49
C LEU A 89 14.81 -3.88 -12.92
N ASP A 90 14.11 -4.48 -13.87
CA ASP A 90 14.09 -4.04 -15.27
C ASP A 90 13.05 -2.94 -15.43
N ILE A 91 13.49 -1.68 -15.34
CA ILE A 91 12.64 -0.48 -15.39
C ILE A 91 12.85 0.18 -16.75
N ALA A 92 11.78 0.25 -17.56
CA ALA A 92 11.82 1.01 -18.80
C ALA A 92 12.08 2.51 -18.53
N PRO A 93 12.78 3.23 -19.43
CA PRO A 93 12.97 4.67 -19.29
C PRO A 93 11.63 5.39 -19.06
N ILE A 94 11.56 6.18 -17.99
CA ILE A 94 10.37 6.96 -17.66
C ILE A 94 10.52 8.35 -18.29
N ASP A 95 9.61 8.71 -19.19
CA ASP A 95 9.52 10.06 -19.73
C ASP A 95 8.75 10.96 -18.76
N PHE A 96 9.46 11.67 -17.89
CA PHE A 96 8.86 12.59 -16.94
C PHE A 96 8.17 13.79 -17.61
N GLN A 97 8.44 14.07 -18.89
CA GLN A 97 7.80 15.17 -19.63
C GLN A 97 6.49 14.73 -20.30
N SER A 98 6.24 13.43 -20.44
CA SER A 98 4.96 12.91 -20.95
C SER A 98 3.88 12.77 -19.86
N ILE A 99 4.23 13.02 -18.60
CA ILE A 99 3.33 12.90 -17.45
C ILE A 99 2.58 14.21 -17.20
N SER A 100 1.28 14.14 -16.95
CA SER A 100 0.53 15.22 -16.33
C SER A 100 0.63 15.13 -14.79
N TYR A 101 1.04 16.23 -14.16
CA TYR A 101 1.27 16.31 -12.71
C TYR A 101 0.07 16.87 -11.93
N TYR A 102 -1.03 17.20 -12.62
CA TYR A 102 -2.25 17.69 -11.98
C TYR A 102 -3.47 17.30 -12.79
N SER A 103 -4.42 16.64 -12.12
CA SER A 103 -5.77 16.42 -12.62
C SER A 103 -6.74 16.44 -11.45
N ALA A 104 -7.77 17.27 -11.55
CA ALA A 104 -8.82 17.34 -10.55
C ALA A 104 -10.19 17.30 -11.23
N PRO A 105 -11.19 16.60 -10.68
CA PRO A 105 -12.57 16.71 -11.15
C PRO A 105 -13.04 18.18 -11.16
N LYS A 106 -13.75 18.61 -12.21
CA LYS A 106 -14.23 20.01 -12.32
C LYS A 106 -15.23 20.39 -11.22
N ALA A 107 -15.93 19.42 -10.66
CA ALA A 107 -16.89 19.62 -9.57
C ALA A 107 -16.21 19.41 -8.21
N LYS A 108 -16.35 20.39 -7.31
CA LYS A 108 -16.01 20.25 -5.89
C LYS A 108 -17.26 19.81 -5.13
N TYR A 109 -17.15 18.76 -4.33
CA TYR A 109 -18.23 18.26 -3.49
C TYR A 109 -17.91 18.61 -2.04
N ALA A 110 -18.83 19.28 -1.33
CA ALA A 110 -18.61 19.70 0.05
C ALA A 110 -18.92 18.58 1.06
N SER A 111 -19.62 17.53 0.61
CA SER A 111 -19.94 16.35 1.40
C SER A 111 -20.12 15.13 0.51
N LEU A 112 -19.99 13.93 1.09
CA LEU A 112 -20.25 12.66 0.41
C LEU A 112 -21.67 12.59 -0.19
N ASP A 113 -22.64 13.29 0.40
CA ASP A 113 -24.03 13.31 -0.07
C ASP A 113 -24.21 14.10 -1.39
N GLU A 114 -23.23 14.94 -1.75
CA GLU A 114 -23.21 15.70 -3.01
C GLU A 114 -22.44 14.98 -4.12
N VAL A 115 -21.78 13.87 -3.79
CA VAL A 115 -20.99 13.08 -4.75
C VAL A 115 -21.94 12.38 -5.73
N PRO A 116 -21.69 12.45 -7.05
CA PRO A 116 -22.50 11.76 -8.05
C PRO A 116 -22.66 10.28 -7.73
N GLN A 117 -23.87 9.75 -7.95
CA GLN A 117 -24.17 8.34 -7.73
C GLN A 117 -23.18 7.42 -8.48
N GLU A 118 -22.71 7.84 -9.66
CA GLU A 118 -21.72 7.10 -10.45
C GLU A 118 -20.37 6.90 -9.73
N LEU A 119 -19.94 7.87 -8.91
CA LEU A 119 -18.74 7.78 -8.07
C LEU A 119 -19.01 6.88 -6.85
N LEU A 120 -20.18 7.00 -6.21
CA LEU A 120 -20.57 6.13 -5.10
C LEU A 120 -20.67 4.66 -5.54
N ASP A 121 -21.35 4.40 -6.66
CA ASP A 121 -21.47 3.09 -7.31
C ASP A 121 -20.09 2.52 -7.68
N THR A 122 -19.16 3.39 -8.02
CA THR A 122 -17.77 3.05 -8.34
C THR A 122 -17.03 2.52 -7.11
N TYR A 123 -17.19 3.15 -5.95
CA TYR A 123 -16.62 2.67 -4.68
C TYR A 123 -17.33 1.40 -4.17
N ASP A 124 -18.66 1.31 -4.31
CA ASP A 124 -19.42 0.11 -3.98
C ASP A 124 -18.99 -1.10 -4.82
N LYS A 125 -18.73 -0.89 -6.13
CA LYS A 125 -18.18 -1.92 -7.02
C LYS A 125 -16.76 -2.36 -6.64
N LEU A 126 -15.94 -1.45 -6.12
CA LEU A 126 -14.63 -1.79 -5.56
C LEU A 126 -14.73 -2.52 -4.21
N GLY A 127 -15.94 -2.62 -3.63
CA GLY A 127 -16.16 -3.21 -2.32
C GLY A 127 -15.74 -2.30 -1.16
N VAL A 128 -15.48 -1.01 -1.43
CA VAL A 128 -15.08 -0.02 -0.43
C VAL A 128 -16.32 0.43 0.36
N PRO A 129 -16.41 0.14 1.66
CA PRO A 129 -17.59 0.47 2.45
C PRO A 129 -17.65 1.98 2.77
N LEU A 130 -18.33 2.78 1.96
CA LEU A 130 -18.39 4.24 2.17
C LEU A 130 -19.36 4.70 3.28
N HIS A 131 -20.53 4.08 3.41
CA HIS A 131 -21.60 4.61 4.28
C HIS A 131 -22.03 3.66 5.42
N GLU A 132 -22.61 2.50 5.10
CA GLU A 132 -23.25 1.66 6.13
C GLU A 132 -22.27 0.76 6.87
N ARG A 133 -21.31 0.16 6.16
CA ARG A 133 -20.29 -0.69 6.77
C ARG A 133 -19.26 0.13 7.57
N ALA A 134 -18.78 1.28 7.08
CA ALA A 134 -17.89 2.17 7.84
C ALA A 134 -18.54 2.66 9.15
N ARG A 135 -19.84 2.96 9.14
CA ARG A 135 -20.60 3.36 10.33
C ARG A 135 -20.88 2.21 11.31
N LEU A 136 -21.03 0.99 10.81
CA LEU A 136 -21.12 -0.23 11.63
C LEU A 136 -19.75 -0.69 12.17
N ALA A 137 -18.67 -0.38 11.44
CA ALA A 137 -17.29 -0.71 11.76
C ALA A 137 -16.60 0.34 12.66
N GLY A 138 -17.13 1.58 12.69
CA GLY A 138 -16.53 2.70 13.41
C GLY A 138 -15.22 3.16 12.78
N VAL A 139 -15.17 3.36 11.45
CA VAL A 139 -13.96 3.76 10.70
C VAL A 139 -14.20 5.12 10.03
N ALA A 140 -13.25 6.05 10.16
CA ALA A 140 -13.26 7.32 9.43
C ALA A 140 -12.56 7.16 8.08
N VAL A 141 -13.31 7.34 6.98
CA VAL A 141 -12.81 7.21 5.61
C VAL A 141 -12.64 8.59 4.97
N ASP A 142 -11.45 8.83 4.42
CA ASP A 142 -11.14 9.91 3.47
C ASP A 142 -10.97 9.31 2.07
N ALA A 143 -11.88 9.63 1.14
CA ALA A 143 -11.87 9.10 -0.21
C ALA A 143 -11.11 10.06 -1.14
N VAL A 144 -9.97 9.63 -1.68
CA VAL A 144 -9.14 10.42 -2.58
C VAL A 144 -9.28 9.92 -4.01
N PHE A 145 -9.67 10.84 -4.90
CA PHE A 145 -9.85 10.55 -6.32
C PHE A 145 -8.90 11.41 -7.15
N ASP A 146 -8.01 10.76 -7.91
CA ASP A 146 -6.90 11.40 -8.61
C ASP A 146 -5.99 12.23 -7.69
N SER A 147 -6.12 13.57 -7.68
CA SER A 147 -5.28 14.48 -6.88
C SER A 147 -6.06 15.27 -5.82
N VAL A 148 -7.31 14.91 -5.51
CA VAL A 148 -8.13 15.65 -4.54
C VAL A 148 -8.94 14.71 -3.63
N SER A 149 -8.91 14.98 -2.32
CA SER A 149 -9.86 14.40 -1.35
C SER A 149 -11.30 14.85 -1.64
N VAL A 150 -12.19 13.87 -1.76
CA VAL A 150 -13.61 14.04 -2.10
C VAL A 150 -14.49 14.13 -0.84
N GLY A 151 -13.97 13.78 0.35
CA GLY A 151 -14.64 14.01 1.62
C GLY A 151 -14.15 13.10 2.75
N THR A 152 -14.15 13.65 3.99
CA THR A 152 -13.79 12.93 5.22
C THR A 152 -15.03 12.71 6.11
N THR A 153 -15.31 11.45 6.44
CA THR A 153 -16.36 11.10 7.41
C THR A 153 -15.89 11.34 8.86
N PHE A 154 -16.81 11.53 9.81
CA PHE A 154 -16.52 11.70 11.26
C PHE A 154 -15.66 12.91 11.69
N ARG A 155 -15.49 13.92 10.83
CA ARG A 155 -14.71 15.15 11.13
C ARG A 155 -15.08 15.82 12.46
N LYS A 156 -16.37 15.85 12.83
CA LYS A 156 -16.83 16.43 14.11
C LYS A 156 -16.38 15.63 15.33
N GLU A 157 -16.54 14.31 15.30
CA GLU A 157 -16.19 13.43 16.42
C GLU A 157 -14.67 13.39 16.67
N LEU A 158 -13.88 13.42 15.58
CA LEU A 158 -12.42 13.54 15.67
C LEU A 158 -12.01 14.90 16.24
N ALA A 159 -12.63 16.00 15.78
CA ALA A 159 -12.36 17.35 16.26
C ALA A 159 -12.71 17.52 17.75
N GLU A 160 -13.77 16.88 18.26
CA GLU A 160 -14.11 16.88 19.70
C GLU A 160 -13.00 16.28 20.58
N LYS A 161 -12.18 15.37 20.02
CA LYS A 161 -11.01 14.78 20.69
C LYS A 161 -9.71 15.51 20.36
N GLY A 162 -9.75 16.57 19.56
CA GLY A 162 -8.60 17.31 19.08
C GLY A 162 -7.76 16.57 18.03
N VAL A 163 -8.28 15.48 17.46
CA VAL A 163 -7.63 14.76 16.36
C VAL A 163 -7.85 15.55 15.07
N ILE A 164 -6.77 15.82 14.35
CA ILE A 164 -6.82 16.42 13.02
C ILE A 164 -6.64 15.29 12.00
N PHE A 165 -7.62 15.12 11.13
CA PHE A 165 -7.53 14.23 9.97
C PHE A 165 -8.13 14.95 8.77
N CYS A 166 -7.27 15.33 7.83
CA CYS A 166 -7.65 16.05 6.61
C CYS A 166 -6.61 15.81 5.51
N SER A 167 -6.84 16.39 4.33
CA SER A 167 -5.81 16.40 3.28
C SER A 167 -4.61 17.26 3.69
N ILE A 168 -3.43 16.95 3.15
CA ILE A 168 -2.23 17.74 3.38
C ILE A 168 -2.37 19.17 2.84
N SER A 169 -3.19 19.36 1.81
CA SER A 169 -3.51 20.68 1.25
C SER A 169 -4.32 21.53 2.24
N GLU A 170 -5.33 20.95 2.90
CA GLU A 170 -6.05 21.62 3.99
C GLU A 170 -5.12 21.93 5.16
N ALA A 171 -4.27 20.99 5.55
CA ALA A 171 -3.34 21.17 6.67
C ALA A 171 -2.32 22.30 6.43
N LEU A 172 -1.86 22.49 5.19
CA LEU A 172 -0.97 23.60 4.81
C LEU A 172 -1.64 24.97 4.96
N HIS A 173 -2.97 25.04 4.84
CA HIS A 173 -3.73 26.28 4.99
C HIS A 173 -4.14 26.52 6.45
N ASP A 174 -4.71 25.50 7.10
CA ASP A 174 -5.33 25.63 8.42
C ASP A 174 -4.30 25.46 9.56
N TYR A 175 -3.23 24.71 9.33
CA TYR A 175 -2.18 24.39 10.32
C TYR A 175 -0.75 24.59 9.77
N PRO A 176 -0.43 25.73 9.13
CA PRO A 176 0.83 25.92 8.39
C PRO A 176 2.08 25.73 9.25
N GLU A 177 2.07 26.22 10.51
CA GLU A 177 3.21 26.10 11.41
C GLU A 177 3.48 24.66 11.83
N LEU A 178 2.42 23.87 12.05
CA LEU A 178 2.53 22.47 12.43
C LEU A 178 3.05 21.63 11.27
N VAL A 179 2.53 21.84 10.06
CA VAL A 179 3.04 21.17 8.85
C VAL A 179 4.49 21.56 8.60
N ARG A 180 4.83 22.86 8.68
CA ARG A 180 6.20 23.35 8.46
C ARG A 180 7.21 22.76 9.45
N GLN A 181 6.80 22.50 10.69
CA GLN A 181 7.65 21.89 11.70
C GLN A 181 8.06 20.44 11.35
N TYR A 182 7.16 19.68 10.73
CA TYR A 182 7.33 18.22 10.57
C TYR A 182 7.54 17.76 9.12
N LEU A 183 7.06 18.51 8.12
CA LEU A 183 7.18 18.14 6.71
C LEU A 183 8.65 18.05 6.28
N GLY A 184 9.04 16.91 5.73
CA GLY A 184 10.41 16.64 5.31
C GLY A 184 11.39 16.42 6.46
N SER A 185 10.92 16.37 7.72
CA SER A 185 11.77 16.11 8.88
C SER A 185 12.22 14.65 8.98
N VAL A 186 11.45 13.73 8.40
CA VAL A 186 11.72 12.29 8.40
C VAL A 186 12.23 11.84 7.03
N VAL A 187 11.59 12.31 5.97
CA VAL A 187 11.99 12.07 4.57
C VAL A 187 12.28 13.43 3.91
N PRO A 188 13.52 13.92 4.00
CA PRO A 188 13.89 15.20 3.38
C PRO A 188 13.65 15.22 1.88
N ALA A 189 13.51 16.42 1.31
CA ALA A 189 13.33 16.59 -0.13
C ALA A 189 14.48 15.97 -0.96
N GLY A 190 15.70 15.89 -0.42
CA GLY A 190 16.84 15.25 -1.09
C GLY A 190 17.08 13.78 -0.73
N ASP A 191 16.13 13.09 -0.08
CA ASP A 191 16.35 11.74 0.47
C ASP A 191 16.74 10.72 -0.61
N ASN A 192 16.02 10.72 -1.73
CA ASN A 192 16.31 9.89 -2.90
C ASN A 192 15.63 10.48 -4.14
N TYR A 193 15.94 9.90 -5.31
CA TYR A 193 15.48 10.40 -6.61
C TYR A 193 13.95 10.56 -6.69
N PHE A 194 13.17 9.58 -6.25
CA PHE A 194 11.71 9.63 -6.32
C PHE A 194 11.09 10.45 -5.19
N ALA A 195 11.72 10.50 -4.01
CA ALA A 195 11.31 11.40 -2.93
C ALA A 195 11.50 12.88 -3.29
N ALA A 196 12.55 13.22 -4.03
CA ALA A 196 12.79 14.58 -4.53
C ALA A 196 11.78 14.99 -5.60
N LEU A 197 11.46 14.09 -6.53
CA LEU A 197 10.38 14.28 -7.48
C LEU A 197 9.04 14.48 -6.76
N ASN A 198 8.69 13.59 -5.83
CA ASN A 198 7.49 13.71 -5.01
C ASN A 198 7.44 15.07 -4.29
N ALA A 199 8.51 15.47 -3.61
CA ALA A 199 8.59 16.75 -2.90
C ALA A 199 8.32 17.95 -3.83
N ALA A 200 8.76 17.91 -5.08
CA ALA A 200 8.47 18.96 -6.05
C ALA A 200 6.98 19.01 -6.44
N VAL A 201 6.36 17.86 -6.70
CA VAL A 201 5.10 17.81 -7.47
C VAL A 201 3.89 17.24 -6.72
N PHE A 202 4.04 16.77 -5.47
CA PHE A 202 2.93 16.12 -4.78
C PHE A 202 1.68 17.01 -4.74
N SER A 203 0.57 16.46 -5.20
CA SER A 203 -0.69 17.16 -5.39
C SER A 203 -1.77 16.68 -4.42
N ASP A 204 -1.52 15.64 -3.63
CA ASP A 204 -2.43 15.24 -2.56
C ASP A 204 -1.70 14.47 -1.45
N GLY A 205 -2.47 13.96 -0.49
CA GLY A 205 -2.02 13.10 0.59
C GLY A 205 -2.73 13.44 1.90
N SER A 206 -2.45 12.67 2.95
CA SER A 206 -3.16 12.83 4.22
C SER A 206 -2.31 13.49 5.30
N PHE A 207 -2.93 14.34 6.11
CA PHE A 207 -2.34 14.88 7.32
C PHE A 207 -3.13 14.38 8.53
N VAL A 208 -2.41 13.76 9.47
CA VAL A 208 -2.98 13.25 10.71
C VAL A 208 -2.17 13.78 11.88
N PHE A 209 -2.83 14.42 12.84
CA PHE A 209 -2.23 14.82 14.10
C PHE A 209 -3.07 14.31 15.27
N ILE A 210 -2.43 13.58 16.18
CA ILE A 210 -3.05 13.05 17.39
C ILE A 210 -2.46 13.79 18.60
N PRO A 211 -3.29 14.51 19.38
CA PRO A 211 -2.81 15.29 20.52
C PRO A 211 -2.41 14.40 21.70
N LYS A 212 -1.69 15.00 22.64
CA LYS A 212 -1.15 14.33 23.83
C LYS A 212 -2.25 13.62 24.64
N GLY A 213 -2.00 12.36 24.99
CA GLY A 213 -2.87 11.54 25.82
C GLY A 213 -4.14 11.03 25.12
N VAL A 214 -4.28 11.27 23.81
CA VAL A 214 -5.48 10.85 23.06
C VAL A 214 -5.22 9.54 22.33
N ARG A 215 -6.01 8.54 22.67
CA ARG A 215 -6.21 7.35 21.84
C ARG A 215 -7.30 7.67 20.83
N CYS A 216 -6.97 7.62 19.55
CA CYS A 216 -7.94 7.82 18.47
C CYS A 216 -9.13 6.84 18.67
N PRO A 217 -10.38 7.34 18.69
CA PRO A 217 -11.54 6.52 19.03
C PRO A 217 -11.90 5.49 17.94
N MET A 218 -11.36 5.67 16.74
CA MET A 218 -11.64 4.90 15.54
C MET A 218 -10.37 4.70 14.73
N GLU A 219 -10.45 3.76 13.79
CA GLU A 219 -9.43 3.58 12.76
C GLU A 219 -9.60 4.68 11.71
N LEU A 220 -8.49 5.26 11.27
CA LEU A 220 -8.47 6.22 10.17
C LEU A 220 -8.14 5.46 8.89
N SER A 221 -8.83 5.76 7.80
CA SER A 221 -8.63 5.10 6.52
C SER A 221 -8.63 6.13 5.39
N THR A 222 -7.66 6.02 4.49
CA THR A 222 -7.65 6.76 3.24
C THR A 222 -7.63 5.76 2.08
N TYR A 223 -8.59 5.90 1.16
CA TYR A 223 -8.63 5.11 -0.07
C TYR A 223 -8.25 5.98 -1.25
N PHE A 224 -7.19 5.59 -1.95
CA PHE A 224 -6.69 6.22 -3.15
C PHE A 224 -7.16 5.46 -4.39
N ARG A 225 -7.75 6.18 -5.36
CA ARG A 225 -8.04 5.65 -6.70
C ARG A 225 -7.44 6.54 -7.77
N ILE A 226 -6.64 5.94 -8.66
CA ILE A 226 -6.19 6.58 -9.91
C ILE A 226 -7.30 6.39 -10.94
N ASN A 227 -7.72 7.42 -11.67
CA ASN A 227 -8.73 7.27 -12.72
C ASN A 227 -8.32 7.94 -14.03
N ALA A 228 -7.68 9.12 -13.95
CA ALA A 228 -7.25 9.90 -15.10
C ALA A 228 -6.17 9.20 -15.95
N ILE A 229 -6.21 9.42 -17.26
CA ILE A 229 -5.24 8.90 -18.23
C ILE A 229 -3.98 9.77 -18.19
N ASN A 230 -2.81 9.14 -18.19
CA ASN A 230 -1.49 9.80 -18.28
C ASN A 230 -1.16 10.78 -17.15
N THR A 231 -1.76 10.56 -15.98
CA THR A 231 -1.42 11.25 -14.74
C THR A 231 -0.43 10.42 -13.91
N GLY A 232 0.53 11.11 -13.29
CA GLY A 232 1.36 10.51 -12.25
C GLY A 232 0.70 10.75 -10.88
N GLN A 233 0.68 9.73 -10.01
CA GLN A 233 0.18 9.91 -8.65
C GLN A 233 1.34 10.17 -7.70
N PHE A 234 1.35 11.38 -7.15
CA PHE A 234 2.34 11.82 -6.18
C PHE A 234 1.61 12.30 -4.93
N GLU A 235 1.63 11.45 -3.91
CA GLU A 235 0.99 11.75 -2.63
C GLU A 235 2.00 11.84 -1.50
N ARG A 236 1.67 12.62 -0.49
CA ARG A 236 2.50 12.76 0.70
C ARG A 236 1.67 12.70 1.97
N THR A 237 1.90 11.67 2.77
CA THR A 237 1.20 11.44 4.02
C THR A 237 2.09 11.77 5.20
N LEU A 238 1.59 12.58 6.13
CA LEU A 238 2.30 13.01 7.34
C LEU A 238 1.43 12.70 8.57
N ILE A 239 1.91 11.82 9.44
CA ILE A 239 1.22 11.43 10.67
C ILE A 239 2.09 11.76 11.88
N ILE A 240 1.55 12.54 12.80
CA ILE A 240 2.21 12.90 14.06
C ILE A 240 1.38 12.37 15.24
N ALA A 241 2.04 11.59 16.10
CA ALA A 241 1.48 11.08 17.34
C ALA A 241 2.23 11.69 18.55
N GLU A 242 1.57 12.60 19.26
CA GLU A 242 2.10 13.25 20.46
C GLU A 242 2.20 12.29 21.65
N GLU A 243 2.79 12.73 22.76
CA GLU A 243 3.02 11.89 23.95
C GLU A 243 1.75 11.12 24.38
N LYS A 244 1.88 9.82 24.68
CA LYS A 244 0.79 8.93 25.13
C LYS A 244 -0.42 8.88 24.20
N SER A 245 -0.22 9.16 22.92
CA SER A 245 -1.27 9.06 21.91
C SER A 245 -1.25 7.73 21.17
N TYR A 246 -2.37 7.39 20.53
CA TYR A 246 -2.47 6.19 19.71
C TYR A 246 -3.30 6.48 18.47
N VAL A 247 -2.84 6.01 17.31
CA VAL A 247 -3.63 5.96 16.09
C VAL A 247 -3.35 4.69 15.33
N SER A 248 -4.38 4.21 14.66
CA SER A 248 -4.26 3.17 13.66
C SER A 248 -4.83 3.71 12.36
N TYR A 249 -3.98 3.73 11.35
CA TYR A 249 -4.20 4.35 10.05
C TYR A 249 -4.06 3.30 8.97
N LEU A 250 -5.00 3.29 8.04
CA LEU A 250 -5.02 2.43 6.88
C LEU A 250 -4.92 3.25 5.60
N GLU A 251 -4.10 2.76 4.69
CA GLU A 251 -4.02 3.21 3.31
C GLU A 251 -4.49 2.09 2.37
N GLY A 252 -5.55 2.34 1.61
CA GLY A 252 -6.02 1.49 0.52
C GLY A 252 -5.66 2.10 -0.83
N CYS A 253 -5.17 1.33 -1.80
CA CYS A 253 -4.99 1.84 -3.17
C CYS A 253 -5.49 0.86 -4.23
N THR A 254 -6.23 1.36 -5.22
CA THR A 254 -6.71 0.59 -6.40
C THR A 254 -6.57 1.41 -7.69
N ALA A 255 -6.38 0.77 -8.85
CA ALA A 255 -6.29 1.46 -10.15
C ALA A 255 -6.99 0.72 -11.29
N PRO A 256 -7.45 1.41 -12.34
CA PRO A 256 -8.03 0.81 -13.54
C PRO A 256 -6.99 0.12 -14.43
N MET A 257 -7.45 -0.69 -15.39
CA MET A 257 -6.60 -1.35 -16.38
C MET A 257 -6.13 -0.35 -17.42
N ARG A 258 -4.83 -0.35 -17.72
CA ARG A 258 -4.23 0.52 -18.74
C ARG A 258 -3.03 -0.15 -19.41
N ASP A 259 -2.89 0.05 -20.71
CA ASP A 259 -1.79 -0.50 -21.51
C ASP A 259 -0.48 0.30 -21.35
N GLU A 260 -0.56 1.56 -20.89
CA GLU A 260 0.61 2.41 -20.60
C GLU A 260 1.02 2.30 -19.12
N ASN A 261 2.33 2.38 -18.85
CA ASN A 261 2.83 2.36 -17.48
C ASN A 261 2.53 3.67 -16.76
N GLN A 262 1.94 3.56 -15.57
CA GLN A 262 1.69 4.72 -14.69
C GLN A 262 2.67 4.72 -13.52
N LEU A 263 3.15 5.90 -13.14
CA LEU A 263 4.05 6.08 -12.00
C LEU A 263 3.26 6.51 -10.77
N HIS A 264 3.35 5.69 -9.72
CA HIS A 264 2.92 6.01 -8.36
C HIS A 264 4.16 6.18 -7.49
N ALA A 265 4.39 7.40 -7.01
CA ALA A 265 5.52 7.73 -6.15
C ALA A 265 5.05 8.49 -4.90
N ALA A 266 4.73 7.72 -3.85
CA ALA A 266 4.28 8.24 -2.57
C ALA A 266 5.44 8.46 -1.58
N VAL A 267 5.23 9.40 -0.66
CA VAL A 267 6.09 9.59 0.51
C VAL A 267 5.26 9.56 1.78
N VAL A 268 5.69 8.78 2.77
CA VAL A 268 5.02 8.68 4.07
C VAL A 268 6.01 9.01 5.18
N GLU A 269 5.65 9.97 6.02
CA GLU A 269 6.41 10.42 7.19
C GLU A 269 5.58 10.16 8.45
N LEU A 270 6.11 9.34 9.35
CA LEU A 270 5.52 9.11 10.67
C LEU A 270 6.43 9.69 11.76
N VAL A 271 5.86 10.43 12.70
CA VAL A 271 6.57 10.96 13.87
C VAL A 271 5.86 10.50 15.13
N VAL A 272 6.59 9.79 16.00
CA VAL A 272 6.02 9.22 17.24
C VAL A 272 6.80 9.71 18.46
N LEU A 273 6.11 10.39 19.36
CA LEU A 273 6.66 10.92 20.61
C LEU A 273 6.51 9.92 21.77
N ASP A 274 6.81 10.36 22.99
CA ASP A 274 6.95 9.49 24.16
C ASP A 274 5.68 8.67 24.44
N ASP A 275 5.82 7.37 24.71
CA ASP A 275 4.70 6.46 25.02
C ASP A 275 3.59 6.42 23.95
N ALA A 276 3.85 6.90 22.74
CA ALA A 276 2.86 6.94 21.66
C ALA A 276 3.01 5.74 20.71
N GLU A 277 1.93 5.38 20.02
CA GLU A 277 1.91 4.26 19.08
C GLU A 277 1.18 4.63 17.79
N ILE A 278 1.84 4.37 16.65
CA ILE A 278 1.22 4.41 15.32
C ILE A 278 1.18 2.99 14.76
N LYS A 279 -0.01 2.53 14.42
CA LYS A 279 -0.21 1.38 13.52
C LYS A 279 -0.52 1.90 12.14
N TYR A 280 0.25 1.46 11.16
CA TYR A 280 0.11 1.90 9.78
C TYR A 280 -0.06 0.67 8.90
N SER A 281 -1.25 0.52 8.31
CA SER A 281 -1.63 -0.60 7.47
C SER A 281 -1.74 -0.16 6.02
N THR A 282 -1.34 -1.02 5.07
CA THR A 282 -1.46 -0.77 3.64
C THR A 282 -2.03 -1.99 2.94
N VAL A 283 -3.12 -1.82 2.19
CA VAL A 283 -3.67 -2.85 1.30
C VAL A 283 -3.71 -2.28 -0.10
N GLN A 284 -2.85 -2.81 -0.98
CA GLN A 284 -2.72 -2.33 -2.35
C GLN A 284 -3.07 -3.41 -3.36
N ASN A 285 -3.96 -3.07 -4.30
CA ASN A 285 -4.30 -3.90 -5.46
C ASN A 285 -4.27 -3.08 -6.75
N TRP A 286 -3.10 -3.02 -7.36
CA TRP A 286 -2.87 -2.29 -8.60
C TRP A 286 -3.15 -3.15 -9.85
N TYR A 287 -3.11 -2.54 -11.04
CA TYR A 287 -3.11 -3.29 -12.30
C TYR A 287 -1.68 -3.76 -12.64
N PRO A 288 -1.42 -5.08 -12.75
CA PRO A 288 -0.06 -5.63 -12.90
C PRO A 288 0.52 -5.53 -14.31
N GLY A 289 -0.26 -5.00 -15.26
CA GLY A 289 0.00 -5.20 -16.68
C GLY A 289 -0.61 -6.51 -17.17
N ASP A 290 -0.52 -6.74 -18.49
CA ASP A 290 -0.95 -7.99 -19.08
C ASP A 290 0.01 -9.16 -18.75
N GLU A 291 -0.33 -10.38 -19.20
CA GLU A 291 0.49 -11.58 -18.95
C GLU A 291 1.93 -11.46 -19.50
N ASN A 292 2.15 -10.60 -20.51
CA ASN A 292 3.42 -10.36 -21.17
C ASN A 292 4.22 -9.21 -20.54
N GLY A 293 3.66 -8.53 -19.54
CA GLY A 293 4.26 -7.40 -18.84
C GLY A 293 4.08 -6.07 -19.57
N VAL A 294 3.07 -5.92 -20.44
CA VAL A 294 2.72 -4.65 -21.08
C VAL A 294 1.79 -3.87 -20.15
N GLY A 295 2.14 -2.61 -19.91
CA GLY A 295 1.41 -1.72 -19.01
C GLY A 295 1.66 -2.02 -17.52
N GLY A 296 0.73 -1.56 -16.69
CA GLY A 296 0.78 -1.74 -15.23
C GLY A 296 1.56 -0.67 -14.48
N ILE A 297 1.49 -0.72 -13.15
CA ILE A 297 1.93 0.40 -12.30
C ILE A 297 3.37 0.22 -11.79
N TYR A 298 4.15 1.29 -11.84
CA TYR A 298 5.42 1.44 -11.13
C TYR A 298 5.16 2.08 -9.78
N ASN A 299 5.41 1.33 -8.71
CA ASN A 299 5.11 1.69 -7.33
C ASN A 299 6.41 1.95 -6.56
N PHE A 300 6.87 3.21 -6.58
CA PHE A 300 8.16 3.64 -6.04
C PHE A 300 7.96 4.55 -4.82
N VAL A 301 7.90 3.95 -3.63
CA VAL A 301 7.44 4.65 -2.42
C VAL A 301 8.52 4.72 -1.36
N THR A 302 8.62 5.89 -0.74
CA THR A 302 9.49 6.10 0.43
C THR A 302 8.64 6.28 1.67
N LYS A 303 8.52 5.23 2.50
CA LYS A 303 7.88 5.31 3.82
C LYS A 303 8.93 5.27 4.92
N ARG A 304 8.90 6.20 5.87
CA ARG A 304 9.78 6.20 7.03
C ARG A 304 9.08 6.77 8.25
N GLY A 305 9.31 6.12 9.38
CA GLY A 305 8.83 6.53 10.68
C GLY A 305 9.98 6.78 11.65
N GLU A 306 9.87 7.85 12.43
CA GLU A 306 10.78 8.16 13.52
C GLU A 306 10.09 7.95 14.87
N CYS A 307 10.58 6.96 15.59
CA CYS A 307 10.29 6.75 17.00
C CYS A 307 11.16 7.70 17.83
N ARG A 308 10.78 8.98 17.88
CA ARG A 308 11.55 10.06 18.55
C ARG A 308 11.51 9.93 20.07
N GLY A 309 10.33 9.64 20.62
CA GLY A 309 10.13 9.56 22.06
C GLY A 309 10.51 8.20 22.66
N ALA A 310 10.76 8.17 23.97
CA ALA A 310 10.97 6.94 24.70
C ALA A 310 9.71 6.08 24.70
N ARG A 311 9.88 4.75 24.61
CA ARG A 311 8.77 3.76 24.55
C ARG A 311 7.77 4.01 23.40
N SER A 312 8.16 4.79 22.40
CA SER A 312 7.37 4.98 21.18
C SER A 312 7.32 3.70 20.35
N LYS A 313 6.23 3.50 19.60
CA LYS A 313 6.02 2.30 18.78
C LYS A 313 5.50 2.66 17.39
N ILE A 314 6.08 2.03 16.37
CA ILE A 314 5.55 2.02 15.00
C ILE A 314 5.36 0.58 14.56
N SER A 315 4.20 0.26 14.02
CA SER A 315 3.92 -1.03 13.38
C SER A 315 3.47 -0.83 11.94
N TRP A 316 4.26 -1.32 11.00
CA TRP A 316 3.93 -1.35 9.58
C TRP A 316 3.32 -2.70 9.23
N THR A 317 2.14 -2.70 8.64
CA THR A 317 1.49 -3.90 8.11
C THR A 317 1.15 -3.67 6.65
N GLN A 318 1.57 -4.55 5.75
CA GLN A 318 1.31 -4.37 4.32
C GLN A 318 0.94 -5.66 3.61
N VAL A 319 -0.01 -5.56 2.69
CA VAL A 319 -0.34 -6.58 1.68
C VAL A 319 -0.25 -5.92 0.32
N GLU A 320 0.73 -6.37 -0.47
CA GLU A 320 1.06 -5.78 -1.75
C GLU A 320 0.80 -6.78 -2.88
N THR A 321 -0.11 -6.41 -3.78
CA THR A 321 -0.35 -7.11 -5.04
C THR A 321 -0.58 -6.12 -6.19
N GLY A 322 -0.40 -6.60 -7.41
CA GLY A 322 -0.89 -5.90 -8.60
C GLY A 322 0.00 -4.82 -9.22
N SER A 323 1.21 -4.51 -8.73
CA SER A 323 2.11 -3.57 -9.45
C SER A 323 2.97 -4.29 -10.48
N ALA A 324 3.25 -3.68 -11.64
CA ALA A 324 4.22 -4.22 -12.58
C ALA A 324 5.62 -4.24 -11.95
N ILE A 325 6.00 -3.14 -11.29
CA ILE A 325 7.24 -3.03 -10.53
C ILE A 325 6.97 -2.39 -9.18
N THR A 326 7.39 -3.04 -8.10
CA THR A 326 7.34 -2.51 -6.74
C THR A 326 8.74 -2.27 -6.19
N TRP A 327 8.98 -1.06 -5.68
CA TRP A 327 10.25 -0.70 -5.04
C TRP A 327 10.01 0.08 -3.74
N LYS A 328 10.09 -0.61 -2.60
CA LYS A 328 9.65 -0.06 -1.30
C LYS A 328 10.43 -0.59 -0.11
N TYR A 329 10.82 0.32 0.79
CA TYR A 329 11.48 -0.04 2.06
C TYR A 329 10.95 0.75 3.26
N PRO A 330 9.72 0.48 3.75
CA PRO A 330 9.23 1.09 4.98
C PRO A 330 10.23 0.95 6.12
N SER A 331 10.58 2.07 6.74
CA SER A 331 11.72 2.15 7.67
C SER A 331 11.29 2.66 9.04
N CYS A 332 11.90 2.16 10.11
CA CYS A 332 11.79 2.71 11.45
C CYS A 332 13.16 3.20 11.95
N VAL A 333 13.23 4.47 12.33
CA VAL A 333 14.37 5.04 13.06
C VAL A 333 14.02 5.07 14.54
N LEU A 334 14.66 4.20 15.31
CA LEU A 334 14.40 3.98 16.73
C LEU A 334 15.32 4.87 17.57
N LEU A 335 14.95 6.14 17.71
CA LEU A 335 15.75 7.18 18.38
C LEU A 335 15.56 7.12 19.91
N GLY A 336 14.32 7.06 20.36
CA GLY A 336 14.01 7.06 21.79
C GLY A 336 14.37 5.73 22.47
N ASP A 337 14.78 5.82 23.74
CA ASP A 337 15.04 4.64 24.56
C ASP A 337 13.76 3.78 24.70
N ASP A 338 13.93 2.46 24.70
CA ASP A 338 12.84 1.47 24.75
C ASP A 338 11.83 1.55 23.60
N SER A 339 12.13 2.30 22.53
CA SER A 339 11.25 2.37 21.36
C SER A 339 11.22 1.07 20.55
N SER A 340 10.14 0.85 19.81
CA SER A 340 9.92 -0.39 19.05
C SER A 340 9.43 -0.17 17.63
N GLY A 341 9.91 -1.00 16.71
CA GLY A 341 9.51 -1.01 15.30
C GLY A 341 9.09 -2.40 14.85
N GLU A 342 7.89 -2.53 14.30
CA GLU A 342 7.37 -3.78 13.76
C GLU A 342 7.11 -3.63 12.26
N PHE A 343 7.38 -4.69 11.50
CA PHE A 343 7.11 -4.74 10.07
C PHE A 343 6.56 -6.11 9.70
N HIS A 344 5.36 -6.12 9.15
CA HIS A 344 4.62 -7.30 8.70
C HIS A 344 4.25 -7.12 7.24
N SER A 345 4.75 -7.99 6.36
CA SER A 345 4.52 -7.83 4.92
C SER A 345 4.15 -9.13 4.24
N VAL A 346 3.13 -9.07 3.40
CA VAL A 346 2.88 -10.03 2.32
C VAL A 346 3.12 -9.33 1.00
N ALA A 347 3.92 -9.94 0.13
CA ALA A 347 4.15 -9.45 -1.23
C ALA A 347 3.93 -10.58 -2.24
N LEU A 348 3.02 -10.40 -3.19
CA LEU A 348 2.75 -11.36 -4.25
C LEU A 348 3.25 -10.82 -5.60
N THR A 349 3.95 -11.67 -6.35
CA THR A 349 4.33 -11.40 -7.74
C THR A 349 3.84 -12.53 -8.63
N HIS A 350 3.15 -12.17 -9.71
CA HIS A 350 2.67 -13.07 -10.74
C HIS A 350 3.03 -12.52 -12.14
N HIS A 351 2.74 -13.27 -13.20
CA HIS A 351 3.10 -12.93 -14.59
C HIS A 351 4.55 -12.47 -14.72
N ARG A 352 4.82 -11.23 -15.18
CA ARG A 352 6.15 -10.63 -15.28
C ARG A 352 6.42 -9.55 -14.22
N GLN A 353 5.65 -9.52 -13.15
CA GLN A 353 5.83 -8.55 -12.08
C GLN A 353 7.20 -8.71 -11.39
N GLN A 354 7.74 -7.58 -10.98
CA GLN A 354 9.01 -7.49 -10.25
C GLN A 354 8.79 -6.75 -8.94
N ALA A 355 9.30 -7.30 -7.84
CA ALA A 355 9.26 -6.65 -6.53
C ALA A 355 10.65 -6.65 -5.91
N ASP A 356 11.16 -5.49 -5.51
CA ASP A 356 12.27 -5.35 -4.57
C ASP A 356 11.74 -4.59 -3.34
N THR A 357 11.32 -5.36 -2.34
CA THR A 357 10.60 -4.87 -1.16
C THR A 357 11.31 -5.28 0.12
N GLY A 358 11.08 -4.56 1.20
CA GLY A 358 11.55 -4.96 2.51
C GLY A 358 11.47 -3.82 3.50
N THR A 359 12.41 -3.75 4.44
CA THR A 359 12.33 -2.78 5.53
C THR A 359 13.71 -2.40 6.06
N LYS A 360 13.82 -1.23 6.70
CA LYS A 360 15.04 -0.81 7.40
C LYS A 360 14.72 -0.50 8.86
N MET A 361 15.32 -1.25 9.78
CA MET A 361 15.24 -1.01 11.22
C MET A 361 16.56 -0.43 11.70
N ILE A 362 16.54 0.83 12.12
CA ILE A 362 17.74 1.57 12.54
C ILE A 362 17.64 1.82 14.04
N HIS A 363 18.42 1.08 14.83
CA HIS A 363 18.48 1.15 16.29
C HIS A 363 19.51 2.20 16.73
N ILE A 364 19.05 3.22 17.45
CA ILE A 364 19.89 4.30 17.98
C ILE A 364 19.74 4.40 19.50
N GLY A 365 18.50 4.45 20.00
CA GLY A 365 18.19 4.47 21.43
C GLY A 365 18.53 3.15 22.14
N LYS A 366 18.63 3.20 23.48
CA LYS A 366 18.90 2.03 24.31
C LYS A 366 17.67 1.12 24.37
N ARG A 367 17.89 -0.19 24.50
CA ARG A 367 16.86 -1.23 24.66
C ARG A 367 15.77 -1.21 23.58
N THR A 368 16.12 -0.70 22.40
CA THR A 368 15.22 -0.63 21.26
C THR A 368 14.94 -2.02 20.71
N LYS A 369 13.70 -2.25 20.26
CA LYS A 369 13.26 -3.57 19.77
C LYS A 369 12.75 -3.48 18.35
N SER A 370 13.07 -4.46 17.52
CA SER A 370 12.43 -4.59 16.22
C SER A 370 12.03 -6.02 15.88
N LYS A 371 10.90 -6.15 15.18
CA LYS A 371 10.39 -7.42 14.68
C LYS A 371 10.05 -7.27 13.21
N ILE A 372 10.58 -8.16 12.38
CA ILE A 372 10.38 -8.14 10.94
C ILE A 372 9.82 -9.51 10.54
N VAL A 373 8.64 -9.52 9.92
CA VAL A 373 8.01 -10.73 9.37
C VAL A 373 7.63 -10.43 7.92
N SER A 374 8.35 -11.03 6.99
CA SER A 374 8.10 -10.88 5.56
C SER A 374 7.71 -12.23 4.93
N LYS A 375 6.64 -12.22 4.15
CA LYS A 375 6.07 -13.35 3.43
C LYS A 375 6.04 -13.02 1.94
N GLY A 376 7.06 -13.46 1.21
CA GLY A 376 7.13 -13.30 -0.24
C GLY A 376 6.46 -14.47 -0.95
N ILE A 377 5.59 -14.20 -1.92
CA ILE A 377 5.01 -15.22 -2.80
C ILE A 377 5.41 -14.87 -4.22
N SER A 378 5.94 -15.84 -4.94
CA SER A 378 6.34 -15.69 -6.34
C SER A 378 5.73 -16.79 -7.18
N ALA A 379 4.95 -16.40 -8.18
CA ALA A 379 4.17 -17.28 -9.02
C ALA A 379 4.42 -17.01 -10.51
N GLY A 380 4.18 -18.02 -11.36
CA GLY A 380 4.31 -17.86 -12.81
C GLY A 380 5.75 -17.52 -13.24
N ARG A 381 5.98 -16.32 -13.76
CA ARG A 381 7.31 -15.79 -14.13
C ARG A 381 7.75 -14.60 -13.24
N GLY A 382 7.01 -14.34 -12.16
CA GLY A 382 7.27 -13.20 -11.26
C GLY A 382 8.64 -13.29 -10.59
N GLN A 383 9.19 -12.14 -10.22
CA GLN A 383 10.44 -12.04 -9.47
C GLN A 383 10.20 -11.26 -8.18
N ASN A 384 10.32 -11.93 -7.05
CA ASN A 384 10.15 -11.35 -5.72
C ASN A 384 11.50 -11.29 -5.01
N SER A 385 11.93 -10.10 -4.61
CA SER A 385 13.18 -9.89 -3.87
C SER A 385 12.86 -9.21 -2.55
N TYR A 386 13.13 -9.91 -1.44
CA TYR A 386 13.18 -9.27 -0.12
C TYR A 386 14.55 -8.62 0.08
N ARG A 387 14.58 -7.38 0.56
CA ARG A 387 15.79 -6.67 0.97
C ARG A 387 15.58 -5.91 2.27
N GLY A 388 16.27 -6.35 3.31
CA GLY A 388 16.14 -5.81 4.66
C GLY A 388 17.45 -5.22 5.17
N LEU A 389 17.39 -4.16 5.95
CA LEU A 389 18.53 -3.63 6.72
C LEU A 389 18.18 -3.62 8.21
N VAL A 390 18.99 -4.27 9.03
CA VAL A 390 19.00 -4.10 10.48
C VAL A 390 20.32 -3.44 10.86
N LYS A 391 20.25 -2.20 11.33
CA LYS A 391 21.42 -1.41 11.72
C LYS A 391 21.34 -1.09 13.20
N VAL A 392 22.38 -1.45 13.95
CA VAL A 392 22.52 -1.16 15.37
C VAL A 392 23.70 -0.22 15.58
N GLU A 393 23.41 1.03 15.94
CA GLU A 393 24.44 2.03 16.20
C GLU A 393 25.12 1.82 17.55
N ARG A 394 26.30 2.43 17.74
CA ARG A 394 27.14 2.27 18.94
C ARG A 394 26.40 2.59 20.24
N GLY A 395 25.46 3.55 20.22
CA GLY A 395 24.70 3.97 21.40
C GLY A 395 23.54 3.06 21.79
N ALA A 396 23.15 2.11 20.94
CA ALA A 396 21.94 1.30 21.10
C ALA A 396 22.17 0.08 22.03
N ASP A 397 22.49 0.36 23.29
CA ASP A 397 22.77 -0.65 24.31
C ASP A 397 21.55 -1.54 24.58
N GLY A 398 21.70 -2.86 24.51
CA GLY A 398 20.63 -3.83 24.73
C GLY A 398 19.58 -3.87 23.61
N ALA A 399 19.93 -3.40 22.40
CA ALA A 399 19.05 -3.48 21.24
C ALA A 399 18.72 -4.94 20.87
N ARG A 400 17.50 -5.21 20.43
CA ARG A 400 17.03 -6.54 20.03
C ARG A 400 16.32 -6.50 18.69
N ASN A 401 16.68 -7.42 17.79
CA ASN A 401 15.98 -7.64 16.53
C ASN A 401 15.68 -9.13 16.34
N HIS A 402 14.50 -9.42 15.83
CA HIS A 402 14.14 -10.72 15.29
C HIS A 402 13.55 -10.55 13.90
N THR A 403 14.16 -11.18 12.91
CA THR A 403 13.76 -11.11 11.51
C THR A 403 13.43 -12.49 10.96
N GLN A 404 12.25 -12.63 10.37
CA GLN A 404 11.78 -13.84 9.71
C GLN A 404 11.35 -13.50 8.27
N CYS A 405 12.02 -14.11 7.29
CA CYS A 405 11.78 -13.89 5.87
C CYS A 405 11.42 -15.21 5.20
N ASP A 406 10.13 -15.45 4.99
CA ASP A 406 9.68 -16.66 4.31
C ASP A 406 9.28 -16.37 2.87
N SER A 407 9.70 -17.24 1.97
CA SER A 407 9.36 -17.17 0.55
C SER A 407 8.63 -18.43 0.11
N LEU A 408 7.58 -18.27 -0.70
CA LEU A 408 6.81 -19.35 -1.30
C LEU A 408 6.87 -19.26 -2.83
N LEU A 409 7.38 -20.31 -3.48
CA LEU A 409 7.39 -20.42 -4.93
C LEU A 409 6.24 -21.28 -5.44
N ILE A 410 5.52 -20.75 -6.43
CA ILE A 410 4.41 -21.41 -7.13
C ILE A 410 4.76 -21.51 -8.61
N GLY A 411 5.07 -22.74 -9.06
CA GLY A 411 5.50 -23.01 -10.43
C GLY A 411 7.01 -23.20 -10.57
N LYS A 412 7.49 -23.23 -11.82
CA LYS A 412 8.90 -23.58 -12.17
C LYS A 412 9.71 -22.41 -12.75
N ARG A 413 9.07 -21.27 -13.03
CA ARG A 413 9.67 -20.14 -13.77
C ARG A 413 9.77 -18.85 -12.96
N CYS A 414 9.27 -18.85 -11.73
CA CYS A 414 9.33 -17.71 -10.82
C CYS A 414 10.64 -17.72 -10.00
N GLY A 415 10.94 -16.61 -9.34
CA GLY A 415 12.13 -16.48 -8.51
C GLY A 415 11.84 -15.72 -7.23
N ALA A 416 12.31 -16.27 -6.10
CA ALA A 416 12.31 -15.59 -4.81
C ALA A 416 13.75 -15.38 -4.33
N HIS A 417 14.10 -14.14 -4.00
CA HIS A 417 15.45 -13.73 -3.60
C HIS A 417 15.40 -13.06 -2.23
N THR A 418 16.41 -13.25 -1.39
CA THR A 418 16.46 -12.67 -0.04
C THR A 418 17.83 -12.06 0.20
N PHE A 419 17.88 -10.75 0.43
CA PHE A 419 19.10 -9.95 0.60
C PHE A 419 19.09 -9.24 1.97
N PRO A 420 19.45 -9.93 3.06
CA PRO A 420 19.53 -9.31 4.37
C PRO A 420 20.86 -8.56 4.55
N TYR A 421 20.78 -7.38 5.16
CA TYR A 421 21.92 -6.57 5.59
C TYR A 421 21.84 -6.39 7.09
N ILE A 422 22.91 -6.79 7.79
CA ILE A 422 23.01 -6.69 9.25
C ILE A 422 24.28 -5.95 9.59
N GLU A 423 24.13 -4.76 10.19
CA GLU A 423 25.24 -3.91 10.63
C GLU A 423 25.14 -3.70 12.14
N VAL A 424 25.96 -4.40 12.92
CA VAL A 424 25.93 -4.31 14.39
C VAL A 424 27.20 -3.66 14.91
N LYS A 425 27.06 -2.46 15.49
CA LYS A 425 28.17 -1.69 16.09
C LYS A 425 28.12 -1.62 17.61
N ASN A 426 27.23 -2.36 18.25
CA ASN A 426 27.12 -2.43 19.71
C ASN A 426 27.19 -3.90 20.18
N PRO A 427 28.10 -4.26 21.11
CA PRO A 427 28.31 -5.64 21.54
C PRO A 427 27.21 -6.22 22.43
N SER A 428 26.34 -5.40 23.05
CA SER A 428 25.23 -5.89 23.88
C SER A 428 23.96 -6.20 23.08
N ALA A 429 23.98 -5.98 21.76
CA ALA A 429 22.84 -6.21 20.89
C ALA A 429 22.60 -7.69 20.60
N THR A 430 21.33 -8.09 20.51
CA THR A 430 20.90 -9.43 20.06
C THR A 430 20.16 -9.29 18.74
N VAL A 431 20.70 -9.87 17.67
CA VAL A 431 20.10 -9.80 16.33
C VAL A 431 19.98 -11.21 15.77
N GLU A 432 18.75 -11.60 15.44
CA GLU A 432 18.41 -12.91 14.87
C GLU A 432 17.79 -12.72 13.49
N HIS A 433 18.22 -13.52 12.52
CA HIS A 433 17.66 -13.54 11.17
C HIS A 433 17.47 -14.97 10.68
N GLU A 434 16.24 -15.27 10.29
CA GLU A 434 15.83 -16.55 9.72
C GLU A 434 15.21 -16.31 8.36
N ALA A 435 15.57 -17.15 7.39
CA ALA A 435 14.96 -17.11 6.06
C ALA A 435 14.64 -18.52 5.57
N THR A 436 13.38 -18.75 5.19
CA THR A 436 12.91 -20.05 4.71
C THR A 436 12.36 -19.94 3.31
N THR A 437 12.79 -20.81 2.41
CA THR A 437 12.18 -20.93 1.09
C THR A 437 11.36 -22.22 1.02
N SER A 438 10.09 -22.08 0.69
CA SER A 438 9.13 -23.17 0.57
C SER A 438 8.60 -23.25 -0.86
N LYS A 439 8.23 -24.45 -1.28
CA LYS A 439 7.42 -24.69 -2.48
C LYS A 439 6.15 -25.39 -2.03
N ILE A 440 5.03 -25.12 -2.69
CA ILE A 440 3.83 -25.92 -2.49
C ILE A 440 4.14 -27.37 -2.90
N SER A 441 3.97 -28.31 -1.96
CA SER A 441 4.25 -29.72 -2.19
C SER A 441 3.13 -30.37 -3.02
N ASP A 442 3.51 -31.21 -3.98
CA ASP A 442 2.57 -32.00 -4.77
C ASP A 442 1.72 -32.92 -3.86
N ASP A 443 2.27 -33.38 -2.73
CA ASP A 443 1.55 -34.17 -1.73
C ASP A 443 0.49 -33.35 -0.99
N GLN A 444 0.76 -32.07 -0.70
CA GLN A 444 -0.20 -31.16 -0.07
C GLN A 444 -1.37 -30.89 -1.02
N LEU A 445 -1.06 -30.62 -2.30
CA LEU A 445 -2.06 -30.43 -3.34
C LEU A 445 -2.89 -31.69 -3.57
N PHE A 446 -2.23 -32.86 -3.67
CA PHE A 446 -2.91 -34.14 -3.80
C PHE A 446 -3.82 -34.43 -2.61
N TYR A 447 -3.36 -34.16 -1.38
CA TYR A 447 -4.17 -34.33 -0.19
C TYR A 447 -5.44 -33.47 -0.23
N CYS A 448 -5.33 -32.17 -0.52
CA CYS A 448 -6.48 -31.28 -0.65
C CYS A 448 -7.44 -31.76 -1.76
N ARG A 449 -6.91 -32.13 -2.92
CA ARG A 449 -7.70 -32.65 -4.05
C ARG A 449 -8.41 -33.97 -3.73
N SER A 450 -7.76 -34.86 -2.97
CA SER A 450 -8.37 -36.10 -2.49
C SER A 450 -9.55 -35.88 -1.54
N ARG A 451 -9.71 -34.67 -1.01
CA ARG A 451 -10.85 -34.23 -0.18
C ARG A 451 -11.90 -33.42 -0.95
N GLY A 452 -11.81 -33.38 -2.28
CA GLY A 452 -12.76 -32.68 -3.14
C GLY A 452 -12.53 -31.17 -3.27
N ILE A 453 -11.40 -30.67 -2.77
CA ILE A 453 -11.00 -29.26 -2.92
C ILE A 453 -10.39 -29.09 -4.31
N SER A 454 -10.82 -28.10 -5.08
CA SER A 454 -10.20 -27.80 -6.38
C SER A 454 -8.74 -27.38 -6.20
N GLU A 455 -7.95 -27.48 -7.27
CA GLU A 455 -6.52 -27.14 -7.21
C GLU A 455 -6.28 -25.68 -6.83
N GLU A 456 -7.05 -24.75 -7.39
CA GLU A 456 -7.01 -23.33 -7.06
C GLU A 456 -7.37 -23.07 -5.60
N ASN A 457 -8.45 -23.68 -5.11
CA ASN A 457 -8.86 -23.55 -3.70
C ASN A 457 -7.84 -24.17 -2.74
N ALA A 458 -7.13 -25.23 -3.17
CA ALA A 458 -6.06 -25.84 -2.39
C ALA A 458 -4.85 -24.89 -2.28
N VAL A 459 -4.45 -24.25 -3.38
CA VAL A 459 -3.38 -23.26 -3.38
C VAL A 459 -3.74 -22.06 -2.51
N SER A 460 -4.95 -21.50 -2.68
CA SER A 460 -5.45 -20.42 -1.81
C SER A 460 -5.38 -20.79 -0.33
N LEU A 461 -5.87 -21.98 0.05
CA LEU A 461 -5.85 -22.44 1.44
C LEU A 461 -4.43 -22.51 2.02
N ILE A 462 -3.47 -23.01 1.24
CA ILE A 462 -2.07 -23.12 1.66
C ILE A 462 -1.44 -21.73 1.80
N VAL A 463 -1.68 -20.84 0.84
CA VAL A 463 -1.17 -19.46 0.86
C VAL A 463 -1.77 -18.67 2.02
N ASP A 464 -3.07 -18.81 2.31
CA ASP A 464 -3.72 -18.19 3.46
C ASP A 464 -3.08 -18.66 4.77
N GLY A 465 -2.83 -19.97 4.90
CA GLY A 465 -2.08 -20.53 6.03
C GLY A 465 -0.66 -19.95 6.17
N PHE A 466 0.03 -19.74 5.06
CA PHE A 466 1.37 -19.15 5.00
C PHE A 466 1.39 -17.67 5.42
N CYS A 467 0.38 -16.90 5.02
CA CYS A 467 0.25 -15.46 5.30
C CYS A 467 -0.45 -15.14 6.63
N LYS A 468 -1.03 -16.14 7.31
CA LYS A 468 -1.81 -15.99 8.54
C LYS A 468 -1.17 -15.08 9.60
N THR A 469 0.15 -15.14 9.78
CA THR A 469 0.84 -14.32 10.79
C THR A 469 0.80 -12.83 10.47
N VAL A 470 0.73 -12.45 9.20
CA VAL A 470 0.62 -11.05 8.76
C VAL A 470 -0.83 -10.59 8.80
N PHE A 471 -1.77 -11.41 8.33
CA PHE A 471 -3.19 -11.03 8.32
C PHE A 471 -3.76 -10.80 9.73
N ARG A 472 -3.20 -11.44 10.76
CA ARG A 472 -3.60 -11.19 12.16
C ARG A 472 -3.25 -9.80 12.67
N GLU A 473 -2.32 -9.11 12.01
CA GLU A 473 -1.90 -7.75 12.36
C GLU A 473 -2.71 -6.69 11.59
N LEU A 474 -3.54 -7.10 10.62
CA LEU A 474 -4.50 -6.21 9.95
C LEU A 474 -5.81 -6.14 10.76
N PRO A 475 -6.53 -5.01 10.70
CA PRO A 475 -7.91 -4.98 11.18
C PRO A 475 -8.77 -5.99 10.38
N MET A 476 -9.75 -6.58 11.06
CA MET A 476 -10.48 -7.75 10.55
C MET A 476 -11.02 -7.53 9.13
N GLU A 477 -11.69 -6.41 8.90
CA GLU A 477 -12.33 -6.09 7.62
C GLU A 477 -11.34 -6.12 6.46
N PHE A 478 -10.15 -5.56 6.67
CA PHE A 478 -9.08 -5.51 5.69
C PHE A 478 -8.33 -6.83 5.57
N ALA A 479 -8.27 -7.65 6.62
CA ALA A 479 -7.74 -9.00 6.52
C ALA A 479 -8.59 -9.86 5.57
N VAL A 480 -9.92 -9.71 5.60
CA VAL A 480 -10.83 -10.40 4.68
C VAL A 480 -10.68 -9.89 3.25
N GLU A 481 -10.58 -8.58 3.07
CA GLU A 481 -10.33 -7.98 1.74
C GLU A 481 -8.99 -8.44 1.16
N ALA A 482 -7.90 -8.35 1.94
CA ALA A 482 -6.57 -8.80 1.54
C ALA A 482 -6.56 -10.28 1.13
N LYS A 483 -7.26 -11.14 1.87
CA LYS A 483 -7.39 -12.56 1.52
C LYS A 483 -8.08 -12.75 0.18
N LYS A 484 -9.21 -12.08 -0.05
CA LYS A 484 -9.95 -12.16 -1.31
C LYS A 484 -9.13 -11.63 -2.50
N LEU A 485 -8.37 -10.55 -2.29
CA LEU A 485 -7.47 -9.99 -3.30
C LEU A 485 -6.35 -10.97 -3.70
N LEU A 486 -5.79 -11.67 -2.72
CA LEU A 486 -4.77 -12.69 -2.98
C LEU A 486 -5.34 -13.92 -3.68
N GLU A 487 -6.56 -14.34 -3.32
CA GLU A 487 -7.26 -15.43 -4.01
C GLU A 487 -7.40 -15.15 -5.50
N VAL A 488 -7.95 -13.99 -5.86
CA VAL A 488 -8.11 -13.57 -7.26
C VAL A 488 -6.76 -13.45 -7.97
N SER A 489 -5.73 -12.92 -7.31
CA SER A 489 -4.40 -12.78 -7.91
C SER A 489 -3.68 -14.11 -8.14
N LEU A 490 -4.14 -15.19 -7.50
CA LEU A 490 -3.56 -16.54 -7.62
C LEU A 490 -4.37 -17.46 -8.54
N GLU A 491 -5.56 -17.07 -8.97
CA GLU A 491 -6.31 -17.81 -9.99
C GLU A 491 -5.51 -17.89 -11.30
N GLY A 492 -5.50 -19.07 -11.93
CA GLY A 492 -4.69 -19.30 -13.14
C GLY A 492 -3.17 -19.34 -12.94
N SER A 493 -2.65 -19.09 -11.72
CA SER A 493 -1.21 -19.09 -11.44
C SER A 493 -0.58 -20.48 -11.32
N VAL A 494 -1.43 -21.51 -11.30
CA VAL A 494 -1.07 -22.93 -11.22
C VAL A 494 -1.05 -23.51 -12.63
N GLY A 495 0.12 -23.43 -13.28
CA GLY A 495 0.37 -23.88 -14.67
C GLY A 495 1.81 -23.79 -15.12
#